data_AF-A0A1N7Q7T8-F1
#
_entry.id   AF-A0A1N7Q7T8-F1
#
_cell.length_a   1.000
_cell.length_b   1.000
_cell.length_c   1.000
_cell.angle_alpha   90.00
_cell.angle_beta   90.00
_cell.angle_gamma   90.00
#
_symmetry.space_group_name_H-M   'P 1'
#
loop_
_entity.id
_entity.type
_entity.pdbx_description
1 polymer ?
#
loop_
_entity_poly.entity_id
_entity_poly.type
_entity_poly.pdbx_seq_one_letter_code
_entity_poly.pdbx_strand_id
1 'polypeptide(L)'
;MVGHVYTVSGDVDAALRRLDQVEALLADILAQPALGARLGGPLAGWQVRHGGVGRALTVVYRVDGDWILVVLVAFGGQDWLTRSSDRNASTGW
;
A
#
# COMPACT_ATOMS: atom_id res chain seq x y z
N MET A 1 -10.72 -3.85 -6.93
CA MET A 1 -9.46 -3.18 -6.53
C MET A 1 -8.65 -2.65 -7.72
N VAL A 2 -8.74 -3.24 -8.92
CA VAL A 2 -8.16 -2.72 -10.18
C VAL A 2 -8.72 -1.35 -10.59
N GLY A 3 -10.00 -1.09 -10.34
CA GLY A 3 -10.68 0.12 -10.80
C GLY A 3 -10.06 1.44 -10.31
N HIS A 4 -9.56 1.50 -9.06
CA HIS A 4 -9.14 2.77 -8.45
C HIS A 4 -7.77 3.28 -8.94
N VAL A 5 -6.86 2.37 -9.32
CA VAL A 5 -5.54 2.75 -9.85
C VAL A 5 -5.66 3.19 -11.31
N TYR A 6 -6.53 2.55 -12.09
CA TYR A 6 -6.87 2.94 -13.46
C TYR A 6 -7.42 4.38 -13.54
N THR A 7 -8.33 4.75 -12.64
CA THR A 7 -9.00 6.06 -12.71
C THR A 7 -8.06 7.25 -12.47
N VAL A 8 -6.88 7.01 -11.90
CA VAL A 8 -5.96 8.09 -11.49
C VAL A 8 -4.75 8.26 -12.40
N SER A 9 -4.24 7.19 -13.04
CA SER A 9 -3.10 7.30 -13.98
C SER A 9 -3.53 7.44 -15.44
N GLY A 10 -4.69 6.89 -15.83
CA GLY A 10 -5.04 6.68 -17.24
C GLY A 10 -4.19 5.60 -17.96
N ASP A 11 -3.26 4.97 -17.24
CA ASP A 11 -2.29 4.00 -17.75
C ASP A 11 -2.48 2.66 -17.00
N VAL A 12 -3.07 1.69 -17.70
CA VAL A 12 -3.34 0.34 -17.21
C VAL A 12 -2.03 -0.41 -16.92
N ASP A 13 -1.00 -0.23 -17.75
CA ASP A 13 0.27 -0.92 -17.55
C ASP A 13 0.99 -0.39 -16.30
N ALA A 14 0.85 0.90 -16.01
CA ALA A 14 1.32 1.46 -14.74
C ALA A 14 0.56 0.88 -13.55
N ALA A 15 -0.75 0.67 -13.67
CA ALA A 15 -1.55 0.04 -12.62
C ALA A 15 -1.14 -1.41 -12.37
N LEU A 16 -0.92 -2.19 -13.44
CA LEU A 16 -0.45 -3.57 -13.36
C LEU A 16 0.95 -3.65 -12.73
N ARG A 17 1.89 -2.80 -13.15
CA ARG A 17 3.23 -2.72 -12.52
C ARG A 17 3.17 -2.42 -11.02
N ARG A 18 2.19 -1.64 -10.57
CA ARG A 18 2.00 -1.38 -9.13
C ARG A 18 1.41 -2.58 -8.41
N LEU A 19 0.55 -3.37 -9.05
CA LEU A 19 0.07 -4.63 -8.50
C LEU A 19 1.22 -5.65 -8.36
N ASP A 20 2.07 -5.79 -9.37
CA ASP A 20 3.24 -6.67 -9.32
C ASP A 20 4.17 -6.32 -8.14
N GLN A 21 4.35 -5.02 -7.86
CA GLN A 21 5.12 -4.56 -6.70
C GLN A 21 4.48 -4.95 -5.37
N VAL A 22 3.16 -4.92 -5.28
CA VAL A 22 2.43 -5.37 -4.10
C VAL A 22 2.60 -6.87 -3.90
N GLU A 23 2.41 -7.66 -4.96
CA GLU A 23 2.56 -9.11 -4.92
C GLU A 23 3.99 -9.51 -4.50
N ALA A 24 5.00 -8.86 -5.07
CA ALA A 24 6.40 -9.09 -4.69
C ALA A 24 6.66 -8.78 -3.20
N LEU A 25 6.12 -7.67 -2.68
CA LEU A 25 6.28 -7.33 -1.26
C LEU A 25 5.53 -8.30 -0.34
N LEU A 26 4.33 -8.75 -0.75
CA LEU A 26 3.58 -9.75 0.01
C LEU A 26 4.30 -11.10 0.03
N ALA A 27 4.90 -11.52 -1.09
CA ALA A 27 5.71 -12.73 -1.15
C ALA A 27 6.94 -12.64 -0.23
N ASP A 28 7.63 -11.50 -0.20
CA ASP A 28 8.75 -11.25 0.73
C ASP A 28 8.30 -11.28 2.20
N ILE A 29 7.14 -10.70 2.50
CA ILE A 29 6.54 -10.75 3.84
C ILE A 29 6.20 -12.20 4.21
N LEU A 30 5.64 -13.00 3.31
CA LEU A 30 5.33 -14.42 3.57
C LEU A 30 6.59 -15.26 3.77
N ALA A 31 7.64 -15.00 3.00
CA ALA A 31 8.92 -15.70 3.14
C ALA A 31 9.62 -15.38 4.47
N GLN A 32 9.51 -14.13 4.94
CA GLN A 32 10.18 -13.66 6.15
C GLN A 32 9.27 -12.75 7.00
N PRO A 33 8.23 -13.29 7.65
CA PRO A 33 7.20 -12.47 8.31
C PRO A 33 7.72 -11.67 9.50
N ALA A 34 8.80 -12.14 10.13
CA ALA A 34 9.38 -11.57 11.34
C ALA A 34 10.25 -10.32 11.11
N LEU A 35 10.63 -9.99 9.87
CA LEU A 35 11.48 -8.82 9.60
C LEU A 35 10.69 -7.50 9.46
N GLY A 36 9.39 -7.52 9.75
CA GLY A 36 8.58 -6.30 9.83
C GLY A 36 8.95 -5.46 11.05
N ALA A 37 8.96 -4.13 10.89
CA ALA A 37 9.11 -3.23 12.02
C ALA A 37 7.85 -3.29 12.89
N ARG A 38 8.00 -3.58 14.19
CA ARG A 38 6.87 -3.68 15.12
C ARG A 38 6.29 -2.31 15.41
N LEU A 39 4.97 -2.20 15.38
CA LEU A 39 4.24 -1.01 15.79
C LEU A 39 3.93 -1.05 17.29
N GLY A 40 3.91 0.12 17.92
CA GLY A 40 3.62 0.29 19.35
C GLY A 40 2.22 0.86 19.60
N GLY A 41 1.90 1.05 20.89
CA GLY A 41 0.66 1.72 21.31
C GLY A 41 -0.60 0.97 20.86
N PRO A 42 -1.62 1.66 20.31
CA PRO A 42 -2.87 1.03 19.83
C PRO A 42 -2.68 -0.03 18.75
N LEU A 43 -1.52 -0.04 18.08
CA LEU A 43 -1.17 -1.01 17.04
C LEU A 43 -0.18 -2.07 17.53
N ALA A 44 -0.03 -2.25 18.85
CA ALA A 44 0.78 -3.33 19.39
C ALA A 44 0.37 -4.70 18.79
N GLY A 45 1.37 -5.48 18.37
CA GLY A 45 1.16 -6.76 17.68
C GLY A 45 1.05 -6.65 16.15
N TRP A 46 0.94 -5.44 15.60
CA TRP A 46 1.07 -5.18 14.17
C TRP A 46 2.52 -4.87 13.78
N GLN A 47 2.83 -5.13 12.52
CA GLN A 47 4.12 -4.91 11.90
C GLN A 47 3.95 -4.12 10.61
N VAL A 48 4.99 -3.39 10.21
CA VAL A 48 5.04 -2.66 8.94
C VAL A 48 6.25 -3.09 8.12
N ARG A 49 6.04 -3.24 6.82
CA ARG A 49 7.10 -3.37 5.83
C ARG A 49 6.94 -2.32 4.73
N HIS A 50 8.07 -1.84 4.25
CA HIS A 50 8.14 -0.92 3.13
C HIS A 50 8.84 -1.61 1.96
N GLY A 51 8.34 -1.36 0.75
CA GLY A 51 8.89 -1.91 -0.49
C GLY A 51 8.52 -1.05 -1.69
N GLY A 52 8.62 -1.64 -2.87
CA GLY A 52 8.43 -0.93 -4.13
C GLY A 52 9.53 0.09 -4.43
N VAL A 53 9.48 0.66 -5.64
CA VAL A 53 10.45 1.67 -6.09
C VAL A 53 10.43 2.87 -5.15
N GLY A 54 11.59 3.29 -4.65
CA GLY A 54 11.72 4.42 -3.73
C GLY A 54 11.12 4.17 -2.34
N ARG A 55 10.87 2.91 -1.95
CA ARG A 55 10.17 2.53 -0.70
C ARG A 55 8.75 3.09 -0.62
N ALA A 56 8.15 3.29 -1.79
CA ALA A 56 6.87 3.96 -1.95
C ALA A 56 5.64 3.08 -1.64
N LEU A 57 5.83 1.83 -1.25
CA LEU A 57 4.77 0.91 -0.86
C LEU A 57 4.91 0.56 0.61
N THR A 58 3.81 0.58 1.34
CA THR A 58 3.72 0.22 2.75
C THR A 58 2.67 -0.85 2.94
N VAL A 59 3.01 -1.91 3.67
CA VAL A 59 2.09 -2.97 4.08
C VAL A 59 2.10 -3.07 5.60
N VAL A 60 0.92 -2.94 6.21
CA VAL A 60 0.72 -3.18 7.65
C VAL A 60 0.03 -4.52 7.82
N TYR A 61 0.63 -5.37 8.63
CA TYR A 61 0.21 -6.75 8.79
C TYR A 61 0.48 -7.30 10.20
N ARG A 62 -0.14 -8.42 10.53
CA ARG A 62 0.12 -9.18 11.75
C ARG A 62 0.29 -10.66 11.39
N VAL A 63 1.18 -11.35 12.10
CA VAL A 63 1.31 -12.81 12.03
C VAL A 63 0.38 -13.42 13.09
N ASP A 64 -0.43 -14.39 12.69
CA ASP A 64 -1.38 -15.08 13.56
C ASP A 64 -1.39 -16.58 13.22
N GLY A 65 -0.67 -17.36 14.02
CA GLY A 65 -0.36 -18.75 13.68
C GLY A 65 0.35 -18.86 12.33
N ASP A 66 -0.22 -19.64 11.43
CA ASP A 66 0.29 -19.84 10.07
C ASP A 66 -0.17 -18.77 9.06
N TRP A 67 -0.94 -17.76 9.52
CA TRP A 67 -1.54 -16.75 8.67
C TRP A 67 -0.90 -15.37 8.83
N ILE A 68 -0.98 -14.59 7.76
CA ILE A 68 -0.68 -13.16 7.77
C ILE A 68 -1.97 -12.38 7.53
N LEU A 69 -2.38 -11.58 8.51
CA LEU A 69 -3.48 -10.63 8.36
C LEU A 69 -2.93 -9.31 7.85
N VAL A 70 -3.32 -8.91 6.66
CA VAL A 70 -2.99 -7.60 6.09
C VAL A 70 -4.16 -6.65 6.34
N VAL A 71 -3.90 -5.52 7.01
CA VAL A 71 -4.92 -4.49 7.29
C VAL A 71 -4.81 -3.27 6.39
N LEU A 72 -3.62 -3.02 5.85
CA LEU A 72 -3.37 -1.88 4.98
C LEU A 72 -2.31 -2.21 3.94
N VAL A 73 -2.59 -1.84 2.70
CA VAL A 73 -1.60 -1.68 1.63
C VAL A 73 -1.73 -0.26 1.12
N ALA A 74 -0.69 0.54 1.25
CA ALA A 74 -0.70 1.97 0.93
C ALA A 74 0.50 2.34 0.06
N PHE A 75 0.25 3.14 -0.98
CA PHE A 75 1.30 3.71 -1.83
C PHE A 75 1.64 5.13 -1.34
N GLY A 76 2.81 5.33 -0.75
CA GLY A 76 3.34 6.64 -0.34
C GLY A 76 4.43 7.12 -1.29
N GLY A 77 4.33 8.33 -1.86
CA GLY A 77 5.35 8.86 -2.78
C GLY A 77 4.80 9.67 -3.96
N GLN A 78 3.48 9.66 -4.16
CA GLN A 78 2.78 10.72 -4.88
C GLN A 78 2.16 11.67 -3.85
N ASP A 79 2.19 12.98 -4.15
CA ASP A 79 1.52 13.99 -3.34
C ASP A 79 0.00 13.86 -3.52
N TRP A 80 -0.57 12.93 -2.76
CA TRP A 80 -2.00 12.62 -2.78
C TRP A 80 -2.83 13.74 -2.18
N LEU A 81 -2.22 14.58 -1.31
CA LEU A 81 -2.86 15.77 -0.75
C LEU A 81 -3.03 16.84 -1.83
N THR A 82 -1.98 17.15 -2.61
CA THR A 82 -2.09 18.11 -3.73
C THR A 82 -3.05 17.63 -4.82
N ARG A 83 -3.12 16.32 -5.09
CA ARG A 83 -4.09 15.76 -6.04
C ARG A 83 -5.51 15.63 -5.48
N SER A 84 -5.69 15.64 -4.15
CA SER A 84 -7.01 15.68 -3.52
C SER A 84 -7.65 17.07 -3.63
N SER A 85 -6.85 18.13 -3.60
CA SER A 85 -7.32 19.51 -3.81
C SER A 85 -7.86 19.75 -5.22
N ASP A 86 -7.34 19.06 -6.24
CA ASP A 86 -7.88 19.12 -7.61
C ASP A 86 -9.26 18.44 -7.73
N ARG A 87 -9.69 17.65 -6.74
CA ARG A 87 -11.02 17.02 -6.72
C ARG A 87 -12.12 17.96 -6.20
N ASN A 88 -11.76 19.07 -5.56
CA ASN A 88 -12.71 20.07 -5.06
C ASN A 88 -12.81 21.32 -5.97
N ALA A 89 -12.29 21.27 -7.19
CA ALA A 89 -12.40 22.36 -8.16
C ALA A 89 -13.53 22.19 -9.20
N SER A 90 -14.38 21.15 -9.08
CA SER A 90 -15.66 21.12 -9.81
C SER A 90 -16.75 21.81 -9.00
N THR A 91 -16.75 23.13 -9.11
CA THR A 91 -17.84 24.01 -8.68
C THR A 91 -19.12 23.67 -9.44
N GLY A 92 -20.22 23.53 -8.69
CA GLY A 92 -21.64 23.63 -9.05
C GLY A 92 -22.08 23.32 -10.48
N TRP A 93 -22.96 22.31 -10.63
CA TRP A 93 -24.38 22.40 -11.02
C TRP A 93 -25.11 21.19 -10.42
#